data_AF-A0A8H5H8T7-F1
#
_entry.id   AF-A0A8H5H8T7-F1
#
_cell.length_a   1.000
_cell.length_b   1.000
_cell.length_c   1.000
_cell.angle_alpha   90.00
_cell.angle_beta   90.00
_cell.angle_gamma   90.00
#
_symmetry.space_group_name_H-M   'P 1'
#
loop_
_entity.id
_entity.type
_entity.pdbx_description
1 polymer ?
#
loop_
_entity_poly.entity_id
_entity_poly.type
_entity_poly.pdbx_seq_one_letter_code
_entity_poly.pdbx_strand_id
1 'polypeptide(L)'
;MGGRAKPEDEKRRIFVEIQDKWMDKAVEVYKEEQKKLPGEKRLGLRGVCKLMEERCWKEDKTQISLDKSTLTRRLNGVPSQAKSNANGGWLTEGEADAIINYANQMAREGWPLSRRRILEHANEIKQAHAEALAAWKKLEQERKARKAEMRRTYLEAVKLWDAERDAARLEKRRVRWAKPKQGKFEKAIPRPRKPEIGGSEGEDELQAEPDEEQSEEEDDD
;
A
#
# COMPACT_ATOMS: atom_id res chain seq x y z
N MET A 1 28.83 6.24 -36.33
CA MET A 1 28.43 7.25 -35.31
C MET A 1 28.51 6.59 -33.94
N GLY A 2 29.62 6.77 -33.20
CA GLY A 2 29.72 6.25 -31.84
C GLY A 2 28.74 6.99 -30.93
N GLY A 3 27.92 6.25 -30.16
CA GLY A 3 26.96 6.85 -29.24
C GLY A 3 27.67 7.74 -28.21
N ARG A 4 27.09 8.91 -27.90
CA ARG A 4 27.62 9.77 -26.83
C ARG A 4 27.60 8.99 -25.51
N ALA A 5 28.65 9.15 -24.73
CA ALA A 5 28.70 8.55 -23.39
C ALA A 5 27.51 9.06 -22.56
N LYS A 6 26.89 8.15 -21.81
CA LYS A 6 25.78 8.49 -20.91
C LYS A 6 26.24 9.50 -19.83
N PRO A 7 25.37 10.43 -19.40
CA PRO A 7 25.60 11.27 -18.23
C PRO A 7 25.90 10.45 -16.98
N GLU A 8 26.63 11.03 -16.03
CA GLU A 8 27.04 10.33 -14.81
C GLU A 8 25.85 9.91 -13.94
N ASP A 9 24.83 10.75 -13.83
CA ASP A 9 23.62 10.45 -13.07
C ASP A 9 22.84 9.27 -13.64
N GLU A 10 22.77 9.17 -14.97
CA GLU A 10 22.11 8.04 -15.64
C GLU A 10 22.87 6.74 -15.37
N LYS A 11 24.21 6.78 -15.39
CA LYS A 11 25.04 5.63 -15.03
C LYS A 11 24.82 5.20 -13.57
N ARG A 12 24.71 6.15 -12.64
CA ARG A 12 24.43 5.88 -11.22
C ARG A 12 23.06 5.23 -11.04
N ARG A 13 22.02 5.73 -11.72
CA ARG A 13 20.66 5.15 -11.67
C ARG A 13 20.67 3.70 -12.16
N ILE A 14 21.25 3.46 -13.34
CA ILE A 14 21.38 2.11 -13.91
C ILE A 14 22.13 1.18 -12.95
N PHE A 15 23.22 1.66 -12.34
CA PHE A 15 23.97 0.86 -11.37
C PHE A 15 23.13 0.49 -10.14
N VAL A 16 22.37 1.44 -9.57
CA VAL A 16 21.48 1.19 -8.43
C VAL A 16 20.38 0.20 -8.81
N GLU A 17 19.77 0.34 -9.98
CA GLU A 17 18.73 -0.57 -10.49
C GLU A 17 19.27 -2.00 -10.64
N ILE A 18 20.47 -2.15 -11.21
CA ILE A 18 21.14 -3.46 -11.32
C ILE A 18 21.43 -4.02 -9.93
N GLN A 19 21.96 -3.20 -9.02
CA GLN A 19 22.26 -3.65 -7.66
C GLN A 19 21.00 -4.10 -6.92
N ASP A 20 19.89 -3.35 -7.03
CA ASP A 20 18.60 -3.70 -6.42
C ASP A 20 18.00 -4.98 -7.03
N LYS A 21 18.06 -5.13 -8.36
CA LYS A 21 17.65 -6.35 -9.07
C LYS A 21 18.38 -7.59 -8.54
N TRP A 22 19.70 -7.50 -8.40
CA TRP A 22 20.51 -8.62 -7.90
C TRP A 22 20.35 -8.87 -6.41
N MET A 23 20.08 -7.82 -5.62
CA MET A 23 19.76 -7.96 -4.20
C MET A 23 18.43 -8.67 -4.00
N ASP A 24 17.41 -8.36 -4.81
CA ASP A 24 16.10 -9.03 -4.74
C ASP A 24 16.22 -10.52 -5.15
N LYS A 25 16.98 -10.83 -6.23
CA LYS A 25 17.34 -12.22 -6.58
C LYS A 25 18.08 -12.95 -5.45
N ALA A 26 18.99 -12.26 -4.75
CA ALA A 26 19.73 -12.85 -3.63
C ALA A 26 18.80 -13.23 -2.47
N VAL A 27 17.76 -12.42 -2.20
CA VAL A 27 16.74 -12.72 -1.18
C VAL A 27 15.98 -13.99 -1.55
N GLU A 28 15.58 -14.15 -2.80
CA GLU A 28 14.86 -15.33 -3.29
C GLU A 28 15.71 -16.59 -3.15
N VAL A 29 16.94 -16.56 -3.67
CA VAL A 29 17.87 -17.70 -3.57
C VAL A 29 18.12 -18.08 -2.11
N TYR A 30 18.28 -17.09 -1.21
CA TYR A 30 18.44 -17.41 0.21
C TYR A 30 17.20 -18.05 0.82
N LYS A 31 15.99 -17.59 0.47
CA LYS A 31 14.73 -18.21 0.94
C LYS A 31 14.60 -19.65 0.43
N GLU A 32 15.03 -19.93 -0.79
CA GLU A 32 15.07 -21.30 -1.34
C GLU A 32 16.09 -22.18 -0.63
N GLU A 33 17.30 -21.66 -0.37
CA GLU A 33 18.34 -22.37 0.38
C GLU A 33 17.88 -22.75 1.81
N GLN A 34 17.06 -21.91 2.46
CA GLN A 34 16.51 -22.21 3.77
C GLN A 34 15.47 -23.34 3.77
N LYS A 35 14.80 -23.58 2.63
CA LYS A 35 13.82 -24.68 2.49
C LYS A 35 14.46 -26.05 2.27
N LYS A 36 15.77 -26.11 1.98
CA LYS A 36 16.48 -27.37 1.74
C LYS A 36 16.45 -28.29 2.97
N LEU A 37 16.44 -29.59 2.75
CA LEU A 37 16.38 -30.59 3.82
C LEU A 37 17.58 -30.48 4.78
N PRO A 38 17.39 -30.84 6.06
CA PRO A 38 18.50 -30.91 7.01
C PRO A 38 19.47 -32.03 6.58
N GLY A 39 20.70 -31.66 6.19
CA GLY A 39 21.74 -32.58 5.72
C GLY A 39 22.47 -32.10 4.48
N GLU A 40 21.84 -31.26 3.66
CA GLU A 40 22.52 -30.59 2.55
C GLU A 40 23.31 -29.38 3.02
N LYS A 41 24.46 -29.12 2.38
CA LYS A 41 25.27 -27.92 2.66
C LYS A 41 24.50 -26.67 2.20
N ARG A 42 23.92 -25.95 3.15
CA ARG A 42 23.23 -24.68 2.90
C ARG A 42 24.23 -23.55 2.72
N LEU A 43 23.97 -22.68 1.74
CA LEU A 43 24.75 -21.45 1.60
C LEU A 43 24.32 -20.44 2.67
N GLY A 44 25.28 -19.93 3.44
CA GLY A 44 25.07 -18.78 4.31
C GLY A 44 24.91 -17.49 3.51
N LEU A 45 24.41 -16.42 4.14
CA LEU A 45 24.16 -15.11 3.51
C LEU A 45 25.36 -14.60 2.68
N ARG A 46 26.59 -14.66 3.22
CA ARG A 46 27.80 -14.25 2.51
C ARG A 46 28.08 -15.09 1.26
N GLY A 47 27.76 -16.39 1.31
CA GLY A 47 27.92 -17.30 0.17
C GLY A 47 26.93 -16.97 -0.94
N VAL A 48 25.68 -16.67 -0.59
CA VAL A 48 24.66 -16.21 -1.54
C VAL A 48 25.07 -14.88 -2.18
N CYS A 49 25.56 -13.90 -1.41
CA CYS A 49 26.05 -12.64 -1.97
C CYS A 49 27.14 -12.86 -3.03
N LYS A 50 28.19 -13.63 -2.72
CA LYS A 50 29.28 -13.92 -3.67
C LYS A 50 28.78 -14.64 -4.93
N LEU A 51 27.89 -15.63 -4.76
CA LEU A 51 27.28 -16.35 -5.88
C LEU A 51 26.52 -15.38 -6.80
N MET A 52 25.77 -14.43 -6.23
CA MET A 52 25.02 -13.45 -7.02
C MET A 52 25.93 -12.40 -7.68
N GLU A 53 27.02 -11.98 -7.04
CA GLU A 53 28.03 -11.11 -7.65
C GLU A 53 28.66 -11.78 -8.89
N GLU A 54 29.02 -13.06 -8.79
CA GLU A 54 29.55 -13.83 -9.93
C GLU A 54 28.53 -13.99 -11.06
N ARG A 55 27.24 -14.21 -10.72
CA ARG A 55 26.16 -14.27 -11.72
C ARG A 55 25.93 -12.93 -12.40
N CYS A 56 25.96 -11.83 -11.64
CA CYS A 56 25.85 -10.47 -12.18
C CYS A 56 26.94 -10.19 -13.21
N TRP A 57 28.18 -10.58 -12.93
CA TRP A 57 29.28 -10.44 -13.87
C TRP A 57 29.05 -11.25 -15.17
N LYS A 58 28.48 -12.45 -15.07
CA LYS A 58 28.20 -13.31 -16.23
C LYS A 58 27.05 -12.77 -17.09
N GLU A 59 25.96 -12.32 -16.46
CA GLU A 59 24.74 -11.87 -17.15
C GLU A 59 24.84 -10.40 -17.60
N ASP A 60 25.02 -9.49 -16.65
CA ASP A 60 24.92 -8.05 -16.89
C ASP A 60 26.30 -7.40 -17.15
N LYS A 61 27.41 -8.15 -16.97
CA LYS A 61 28.81 -7.68 -17.15
C LYS A 61 29.15 -6.45 -16.31
N THR A 62 28.45 -6.28 -15.20
CA THR A 62 28.68 -5.22 -14.22
C THR A 62 29.22 -5.84 -12.96
N GLN A 63 30.36 -5.32 -12.48
CA GLN A 63 30.88 -5.73 -11.19
C GLN A 63 30.13 -4.97 -10.10
N ILE A 64 29.33 -5.69 -9.32
CA ILE A 64 28.60 -5.14 -8.18
C ILE A 64 29.16 -5.74 -6.88
N SER A 65 28.97 -5.04 -5.77
CA SER A 65 29.19 -5.61 -4.44
C SER A 65 27.87 -5.67 -3.67
N LEU A 66 27.57 -6.84 -3.12
CA LEU A 66 26.36 -7.14 -2.35
C LEU A 66 26.75 -7.37 -0.89
N ASP A 67 26.39 -6.42 -0.03
CA ASP A 67 26.68 -6.53 1.40
C ASP A 67 25.68 -7.43 2.14
N LYS A 68 26.19 -8.28 3.03
CA LYS A 68 25.37 -9.23 3.80
C LYS A 68 24.35 -8.54 4.70
N SER A 69 24.66 -7.37 5.26
CA SER A 69 23.76 -6.68 6.20
C SER A 69 22.56 -6.09 5.45
N THR A 70 22.79 -5.64 4.22
CA THR A 70 21.71 -5.19 3.33
C THR A 70 20.79 -6.35 2.97
N LEU A 71 21.34 -7.52 2.66
CA LEU A 71 20.55 -8.74 2.43
C LEU A 71 19.71 -9.14 3.66
N THR A 72 20.29 -9.08 4.87
CA THR A 72 19.55 -9.32 6.11
C THR A 72 18.41 -8.31 6.31
N ARG A 73 18.64 -7.03 6.06
CA ARG A 73 17.59 -5.99 6.16
C ARG A 73 16.44 -6.26 5.18
N ARG A 74 16.76 -6.68 3.95
CA ARG A 74 15.76 -7.04 2.93
C ARG A 74 14.93 -8.26 3.34
N LEU A 75 15.57 -9.27 3.92
CA LEU A 75 14.87 -10.44 4.46
C LEU A 75 13.89 -10.06 5.58
N ASN A 76 14.23 -9.05 6.37
CA ASN A 76 13.35 -8.49 7.41
C ASN A 76 12.30 -7.51 6.85
N GLY A 77 12.11 -7.46 5.52
CA GLY A 77 11.08 -6.63 4.88
C GLY A 77 11.43 -5.15 4.73
N VAL A 78 12.67 -4.73 5.02
CA VAL A 78 13.08 -3.33 4.80
C VAL A 78 13.30 -3.09 3.30
N PRO A 79 12.54 -2.19 2.65
CA PRO A 79 12.70 -1.93 1.21
C PRO A 79 14.03 -1.26 0.86
N SER A 80 14.36 -1.19 -0.43
CA SER A 80 15.51 -0.43 -0.89
C SER A 80 15.34 1.05 -0.57
N GLN A 81 16.45 1.78 -0.45
CA GLN A 81 16.38 3.23 -0.32
C GLN A 81 15.70 3.85 -1.55
N ALA A 82 15.94 3.32 -2.76
CA ALA A 82 15.28 3.78 -3.97
C ALA A 82 13.75 3.56 -3.91
N LYS A 83 13.30 2.34 -3.54
CA LYS A 83 11.88 2.00 -3.34
C LYS A 83 11.24 2.84 -2.22
N SER A 84 11.97 3.05 -1.11
CA SER A 84 11.51 3.88 0.00
C SER A 84 11.34 5.34 -0.42
N ASN A 85 12.32 5.88 -1.16
CA ASN A 85 12.29 7.26 -1.64
C ASN A 85 11.22 7.47 -2.72
N ALA A 86 10.97 6.47 -3.56
CA ALA A 86 9.88 6.49 -4.52
C ALA A 86 8.53 6.65 -3.80
N ASN A 87 8.32 5.91 -2.71
CA ASN A 87 7.11 6.02 -1.89
C ASN A 87 7.08 7.29 -1.01
N GLY A 88 8.24 7.82 -0.65
CA GLY A 88 8.41 9.00 0.21
C GLY A 88 8.43 10.33 -0.54
N GLY A 89 8.03 10.35 -1.82
CA GLY A 89 7.95 11.57 -2.61
C GLY A 89 7.10 12.65 -1.92
N TRP A 90 7.54 13.92 -1.98
CA TRP A 90 6.78 15.04 -1.42
C TRP A 90 5.48 15.33 -2.17
N LEU A 91 5.41 14.83 -3.41
CA LEU A 91 4.28 14.91 -4.31
C LEU A 91 3.91 13.48 -4.69
N THR A 92 2.61 13.22 -4.76
CA THR A 92 2.11 12.03 -5.46
C THR A 92 2.35 12.19 -6.96
N GLU A 93 2.39 11.09 -7.69
CA GLU A 93 2.60 11.09 -9.14
C GLU A 93 1.62 12.04 -9.84
N GLY A 94 0.32 11.92 -9.55
CA GLY A 94 -0.70 12.83 -10.07
C GLY A 94 -0.49 14.32 -9.74
N GLU A 95 -0.02 14.63 -8.53
CA GLU A 95 0.30 16.02 -8.16
C GLU A 95 1.52 16.53 -8.94
N ALA A 96 2.53 15.67 -9.16
CA ALA A 96 3.69 15.99 -9.97
C ALA A 96 3.30 16.25 -11.44
N ASP A 97 2.40 15.44 -12.01
CA ASP A 97 1.93 15.62 -13.38
C ASP A 97 1.09 16.87 -13.55
N ALA A 98 0.24 17.21 -12.57
CA ALA A 98 -0.48 18.48 -12.58
C ALA A 98 0.49 19.67 -12.64
N ILE A 99 1.59 19.63 -11.87
CA ILE A 99 2.64 20.65 -11.91
C ILE A 99 3.39 20.67 -13.25
N ILE A 100 3.72 19.50 -13.81
CA ILE A 100 4.39 19.37 -15.12
C ILE A 100 3.49 19.92 -16.23
N ASN A 101 2.19 19.59 -16.22
CA ASN A 101 1.22 20.07 -17.18
C ASN A 101 1.05 21.60 -17.09
N TYR A 102 0.97 22.14 -15.87
CA TYR A 102 0.98 23.58 -15.65
C TYR A 102 2.25 24.22 -16.23
N ALA A 103 3.42 23.64 -15.97
CA ALA A 103 4.68 24.17 -16.49
C ALA A 103 4.72 24.14 -18.03
N ASN A 104 4.31 23.04 -18.64
CA ASN A 104 4.22 22.91 -20.10
C ASN A 104 3.24 23.92 -20.71
N GLN A 105 2.10 24.16 -20.05
CA GLN A 105 1.14 25.16 -20.49
C GLN A 105 1.76 26.58 -20.45
N MET A 106 2.38 26.95 -19.34
CA MET A 106 3.03 28.26 -19.20
C MET A 106 4.12 28.47 -20.26
N ALA A 107 4.90 27.43 -20.56
CA ALA A 107 5.91 27.47 -21.62
C ALA A 107 5.30 27.67 -23.01
N ARG A 108 4.17 27.00 -23.33
CA ARG A 108 3.47 27.14 -24.61
C ARG A 108 2.88 28.54 -24.81
N GLU A 109 2.42 29.15 -23.74
CA GLU A 109 1.89 30.52 -23.74
C GLU A 109 2.99 31.60 -23.76
N GLY A 110 4.26 31.20 -23.67
CA GLY A 110 5.39 32.13 -23.65
C GLY A 110 5.60 32.84 -22.31
N TRP A 111 4.94 32.39 -21.25
CA TRP A 111 5.15 32.94 -19.91
C TRP A 111 6.43 32.40 -19.29
N PRO A 112 7.23 33.25 -18.61
CA PRO A 112 8.41 32.78 -17.91
C PRO A 112 8.02 31.90 -16.72
N LEU A 113 8.57 30.69 -16.69
CA LEU A 113 8.48 29.77 -15.57
C LEU A 113 9.39 30.25 -14.43
N SER A 114 8.81 31.02 -13.49
CA SER A 114 9.50 31.34 -12.26
C SER A 114 9.36 30.17 -11.27
N ARG A 115 10.47 29.84 -10.58
CA ARG A 115 10.46 28.85 -9.48
C ARG A 115 9.37 29.16 -8.44
N ARG A 116 9.12 30.45 -8.19
CA ARG A 116 8.08 30.92 -7.25
C ARG A 116 6.68 30.48 -7.70
N ARG A 117 6.31 30.67 -8.96
CA ARG A 117 4.98 30.27 -9.47
C ARG A 117 4.78 28.76 -9.43
N ILE A 118 5.80 27.98 -9.79
CA ILE A 118 5.74 26.52 -9.70
C ILE A 118 5.50 26.08 -8.25
N LEU A 119 6.17 26.73 -7.29
CA LEU A 119 6.01 26.43 -5.87
C LEU A 119 4.62 26.82 -5.35
N GLU A 120 4.09 27.98 -5.75
CA GLU A 120 2.73 28.43 -5.40
C GLU A 120 1.70 27.40 -5.91
N HIS A 121 1.78 27.00 -7.18
CA HIS A 121 0.87 26.02 -7.76
C HIS A 121 1.01 24.62 -7.13
N ALA A 122 2.23 24.19 -6.83
CA ALA A 122 2.47 22.94 -6.11
C ALA A 122 1.84 22.94 -4.71
N ASN A 123 1.90 24.07 -4.00
CA ASN A 123 1.28 24.21 -2.69
C ASN A 123 -0.25 24.22 -2.78
N GLU A 124 -0.83 24.89 -3.77
CA GLU A 124 -2.28 24.88 -4.02
C GLU A 124 -2.80 23.46 -4.26
N ILE A 125 -2.14 22.69 -5.12
CA ILE A 125 -2.50 21.30 -5.41
C ILE A 125 -2.48 20.46 -4.13
N LYS A 126 -1.42 20.61 -3.32
CA LYS A 126 -1.28 19.87 -2.06
C LYS A 126 -2.33 20.24 -1.03
N GLN A 127 -2.67 21.52 -0.92
CA GLN A 127 -3.73 22.00 -0.02
C GLN A 127 -5.08 21.42 -0.44
N ALA A 128 -5.43 21.51 -1.73
CA ALA A 128 -6.68 20.97 -2.26
C ALA A 128 -6.82 19.46 -2.00
N HIS A 129 -5.74 18.69 -2.20
CA HIS A 129 -5.75 17.25 -1.93
C HIS A 129 -5.88 16.94 -0.43
N ALA A 130 -5.20 17.70 0.44
CA ALA A 130 -5.30 17.55 1.89
C ALA A 130 -6.72 17.85 2.40
N GLU A 131 -7.36 18.90 1.88
CA GLU A 131 -8.74 19.26 2.18
C GLU A 131 -9.73 18.17 1.73
N ALA A 132 -9.56 17.65 0.51
CA ALA A 132 -10.38 16.55 0.00
C ALA A 132 -10.26 15.29 0.88
N LEU A 133 -9.04 14.93 1.32
CA LEU A 133 -8.82 13.81 2.24
C LEU A 133 -9.44 14.06 3.62
N ALA A 134 -9.37 15.28 4.15
CA ALA A 134 -9.99 15.64 5.42
C ALA A 134 -11.52 15.53 5.35
N ALA A 135 -12.13 16.06 4.27
CA ALA A 135 -13.57 15.95 4.03
C ALA A 135 -14.01 14.49 3.90
N TRP A 136 -13.27 13.68 3.13
CA TRP A 136 -13.56 12.24 3.01
C TRP A 136 -13.47 11.51 4.35
N LYS A 137 -12.43 11.75 5.15
CA LYS A 137 -12.28 11.13 6.48
C LYS A 137 -13.46 11.44 7.40
N LYS A 138 -13.95 12.70 7.38
CA LYS A 138 -15.11 13.11 8.17
C LYS A 138 -16.37 12.33 7.76
N LEU A 139 -16.65 12.28 6.45
CA LEU A 139 -17.80 11.54 5.94
C LEU A 139 -17.72 10.04 6.23
N GLU A 140 -16.51 9.46 6.14
CA GLU A 140 -16.29 8.05 6.43
C GLU A 140 -16.46 7.74 7.92
N GLN A 141 -16.05 8.65 8.81
CA GLN A 141 -16.32 8.54 10.25
C GLN A 141 -17.82 8.61 10.57
N GLU A 142 -18.55 9.55 9.96
CA GLU A 142 -20.00 9.66 10.11
C GLU A 142 -20.72 8.39 9.61
N ARG A 143 -20.27 7.83 8.48
CA ARG A 143 -20.77 6.54 7.97
C ARG A 143 -20.52 5.40 8.95
N LYS A 144 -19.30 5.30 9.50
CA LYS A 144 -18.95 4.28 10.50
C LYS A 144 -19.77 4.42 11.78
N ALA A 145 -20.03 5.65 12.24
CA ALA A 145 -20.88 5.93 13.38
C ALA A 145 -22.33 5.46 13.15
N ARG A 146 -22.92 5.77 11.99
CA ARG A 146 -24.26 5.27 11.61
C ARG A 146 -24.31 3.75 11.52
N LYS A 147 -23.28 3.11 10.95
CA LYS A 147 -23.15 1.64 10.92
C LYS A 147 -23.12 1.06 12.33
N ALA A 148 -22.35 1.67 13.24
CA ALA A 148 -22.25 1.23 14.63
C ALA A 148 -23.58 1.37 15.37
N GLU A 149 -24.30 2.48 15.18
CA GLU A 149 -25.62 2.70 15.78
C GLU A 149 -26.67 1.71 15.26
N MET A 150 -26.69 1.42 13.95
CA MET A 150 -27.53 0.36 13.39
C MET A 150 -27.20 -1.03 13.95
N ARG A 151 -25.91 -1.31 14.22
CA ARG A 151 -25.50 -2.56 14.88
C ARG A 151 -26.00 -2.60 16.33
N ARG A 152 -25.88 -1.50 17.09
CA ARG A 152 -26.36 -1.41 18.48
C ARG A 152 -27.87 -1.62 18.59
N THR A 153 -28.66 -0.89 17.80
CA THR A 153 -30.12 -1.02 17.77
C THR A 153 -30.58 -2.43 17.38
N TYR A 154 -29.90 -3.05 16.41
CA TYR A 154 -30.14 -4.45 16.06
C TYR A 154 -29.83 -5.40 17.23
N LEU A 155 -28.69 -5.24 17.89
CA LEU A 155 -28.31 -6.07 19.04
C LEU A 155 -29.29 -5.91 20.21
N GLU A 156 -29.74 -4.70 20.51
CA GLU A 156 -30.78 -4.44 21.52
C GLU A 156 -32.10 -5.13 21.16
N ALA A 157 -32.52 -5.05 19.89
CA ALA A 157 -33.71 -5.75 19.41
C ALA A 157 -33.56 -7.27 19.51
N VAL A 158 -32.38 -7.83 19.21
CA VAL A 158 -32.10 -9.26 19.37
C VAL A 158 -32.13 -9.65 20.84
N LYS A 159 -31.51 -8.87 21.74
CA LYS A 159 -31.55 -9.11 23.20
C LYS A 159 -32.98 -9.16 23.73
N LEU A 160 -33.83 -8.21 23.34
CA LEU A 160 -35.25 -8.20 23.71
C LEU A 160 -36.00 -9.42 23.16
N TRP A 161 -35.70 -9.81 21.92
CA TRP A 161 -36.30 -10.99 21.31
C TRP A 161 -35.86 -12.29 21.99
N ASP A 162 -34.58 -12.42 22.36
CA ASP A 162 -34.06 -13.58 23.08
C ASP A 162 -34.72 -13.70 24.47
N ALA A 163 -34.86 -12.59 25.21
CA ALA A 163 -35.57 -12.58 26.49
C ALA A 163 -37.04 -13.02 26.38
N GLU A 164 -37.77 -12.52 25.38
CA GLU A 164 -39.16 -12.93 25.10
C GLU A 164 -39.25 -14.40 24.67
N ARG A 165 -38.29 -14.87 23.87
CA ARG A 165 -38.20 -16.28 23.46
C ARG A 165 -38.03 -17.19 24.66
N ASP A 166 -37.15 -16.81 25.58
CA ASP A 166 -36.84 -17.63 26.75
C ASP A 166 -38.00 -17.60 27.77
N ALA A 167 -38.66 -16.46 27.95
CA ALA A 167 -39.93 -16.37 28.71
C ALA A 167 -41.03 -17.26 28.10
N ALA A 168 -41.21 -17.23 26.78
CA ALA A 168 -42.18 -18.07 26.09
C ALA A 168 -41.91 -19.57 26.26
N ARG A 169 -40.63 -19.97 26.29
CA ARG A 169 -40.22 -21.36 26.56
C ARG A 169 -40.61 -21.80 27.97
N LEU A 170 -40.38 -20.96 28.99
CA LEU A 170 -40.76 -21.23 30.37
C LEU A 170 -42.28 -21.40 30.53
N GLU A 171 -43.06 -20.56 29.86
CA GLU A 171 -44.52 -20.60 29.85
C GLU A 171 -45.11 -21.68 28.92
N LYS A 172 -44.28 -22.42 28.18
CA LYS A 172 -44.67 -23.40 27.15
C LYS A 172 -45.60 -22.82 26.06
N ARG A 173 -45.47 -21.52 25.77
CA ARG A 173 -46.18 -20.86 24.67
C ARG A 173 -45.29 -20.73 23.43
N ARG A 174 -45.91 -20.51 22.26
CA ARG A 174 -45.17 -20.21 21.04
C ARG A 174 -44.77 -18.74 21.02
N VAL A 175 -43.52 -18.46 20.64
CA VAL A 175 -43.02 -17.10 20.37
C VAL A 175 -43.79 -16.55 19.18
N ARG A 176 -44.47 -15.42 19.36
CA ARG A 176 -45.30 -14.81 18.31
C ARG A 176 -44.51 -13.92 17.36
N TRP A 177 -43.31 -13.50 17.75
CA TRP A 177 -42.48 -12.55 17.00
C TRP A 177 -41.30 -13.26 16.33
N ALA A 178 -41.06 -12.93 15.06
CA ALA A 178 -39.89 -13.41 14.34
C ALA A 178 -38.62 -12.71 14.85
N LYS A 179 -37.47 -13.38 14.70
CA LYS A 179 -36.17 -12.77 15.03
C LYS A 179 -35.97 -11.50 14.19
N PRO A 180 -35.53 -10.37 14.79
CA PRO A 180 -35.18 -9.17 14.05
C PRO A 180 -34.19 -9.47 12.92
N LYS A 181 -34.33 -8.78 11.79
CA LYS A 181 -33.40 -8.90 10.65
C LYS A 181 -32.55 -7.65 10.56
N GLN A 182 -31.26 -7.82 10.36
CA GLN A 182 -30.35 -6.71 10.14
C GLN A 182 -30.57 -6.13 8.73
N GLY A 183 -30.72 -4.80 8.64
CA GLY A 183 -30.85 -4.09 7.36
C GLY A 183 -29.56 -4.11 6.54
N LYS A 184 -29.64 -3.69 5.27
CA LYS A 184 -28.45 -3.53 4.41
C LYS A 184 -27.64 -2.31 4.87
N PHE A 185 -26.33 -2.46 4.95
CA PHE A 185 -25.43 -1.37 5.29
C PHE A 185 -25.13 -0.44 4.11
N GLU A 186 -24.85 0.82 4.42
CA GLU A 186 -24.32 1.80 3.46
C GLU A 186 -22.93 1.38 2.95
N LYS A 187 -22.72 1.50 1.64
CA LYS A 187 -21.42 1.22 1.00
C LYS A 187 -20.37 2.26 1.41
N ALA A 188 -19.10 1.89 1.36
CA ALA A 188 -17.99 2.79 1.65
C ALA A 188 -17.95 3.97 0.65
N ILE A 189 -17.60 5.15 1.15
CA ILE A 189 -17.43 6.33 0.31
C ILE A 189 -16.08 6.19 -0.40
N PRO A 190 -16.02 6.33 -1.74
CA PRO A 190 -14.77 6.20 -2.47
C PRO A 190 -13.77 7.23 -1.98
N ARG A 191 -12.56 6.78 -1.67
CA ARG A 191 -11.47 7.67 -1.29
C ARG A 191 -11.13 8.59 -2.46
N PRO A 192 -10.89 9.89 -2.23
CA PRO A 192 -10.37 10.78 -3.26
C PRO A 192 -9.15 10.13 -3.92
N ARG A 193 -9.27 9.85 -5.21
CA ARG A 193 -8.15 9.29 -5.97
C ARG A 193 -7.10 10.37 -6.12
N LYS A 194 -5.84 9.95 -6.07
CA LYS A 194 -4.75 10.77 -6.61
C LYS A 194 -5.07 10.97 -8.10
N PRO A 195 -4.91 12.18 -8.67
CA PRO A 195 -5.19 12.38 -10.09
C PRO A 195 -4.40 11.35 -10.90
N GLU A 196 -5.09 10.47 -11.63
CA GLU A 196 -4.44 9.39 -12.36
C GLU A 196 -3.75 9.94 -13.61
N ILE A 197 -2.52 9.50 -13.84
CA ILE A 197 -1.81 9.60 -15.12
C ILE A 197 -2.64 8.90 -16.17
N GLY A 198 -2.85 9.55 -17.32
CA GLY A 198 -3.58 8.96 -18.42
C GLY A 198 -3.03 7.59 -18.82
N GLY A 199 -3.90 6.58 -18.82
CA GLY A 199 -3.73 5.34 -19.57
C GLY A 199 -2.80 4.30 -18.95
N SER A 200 -3.13 3.81 -17.75
CA SER A 200 -2.74 2.46 -17.35
C SER A 200 -3.96 1.79 -16.72
N GLU A 201 -4.75 1.12 -17.56
CA GLU A 201 -5.71 0.10 -17.13
C GLU A 201 -4.92 -1.05 -16.50
N GLY A 202 -4.54 -0.87 -15.24
CA GLY A 202 -3.94 -1.89 -14.39
C GLY A 202 -4.80 -2.01 -13.15
N GLU A 203 -5.65 -3.02 -13.14
CA GLU A 203 -6.43 -3.45 -11.99
C GLU A 203 -5.47 -3.76 -10.83
N ASP A 204 -5.28 -2.81 -9.92
CA ASP A 204 -4.67 -3.07 -8.61
C ASP A 204 -5.76 -2.87 -7.53
N GLU A 205 -6.74 -3.76 -7.63
CA GLU A 205 -7.75 -4.01 -6.63
C GLU A 205 -7.13 -4.92 -5.57
N LEU A 206 -6.41 -4.39 -4.58
CA LEU A 206 -6.07 -5.14 -3.35
C LEU A 206 -5.50 -4.21 -2.27
N GLN A 207 -6.39 -3.66 -1.45
CA GLN A 207 -6.21 -3.54 0.00
C GLN A 207 -7.54 -3.10 0.62
N ALA A 208 -8.48 -4.05 0.65
CA ALA A 208 -9.47 -4.07 1.70
C ALA A 208 -8.71 -4.37 2.99
N GLU A 209 -8.49 -3.35 3.82
CA GLU A 209 -8.12 -3.54 5.22
C GLU A 209 -9.10 -4.58 5.80
N PRO A 210 -8.60 -5.71 6.35
CA PRO A 210 -9.47 -6.64 7.05
C PRO A 210 -10.10 -5.87 8.21
N ASP A 211 -11.42 -5.73 8.17
CA ASP A 211 -12.23 -5.33 9.32
C ASP A 211 -11.95 -6.42 10.36
N GLU A 212 -10.97 -6.20 11.25
CA GLU A 212 -10.75 -7.00 12.45
C GLU A 212 -12.01 -6.85 13.31
N GLU A 213 -13.04 -7.62 12.95
CA GLU A 213 -14.10 -8.01 13.86
C GLU A 213 -13.42 -8.87 14.93
N GLN A 214 -12.88 -8.21 15.96
CA GLN A 214 -12.65 -8.84 17.26
C GLN A 214 -14.02 -9.35 17.73
N SER A 215 -14.23 -10.66 17.53
CA SER A 215 -15.21 -11.42 18.27
C SER A 215 -14.76 -11.44 19.72
N GLU A 216 -15.29 -10.52 20.51
CA GLU A 216 -15.40 -10.73 21.95
C GLU A 216 -16.37 -11.90 22.15
N GLU A 217 -15.84 -13.13 22.04
CA GLU A 217 -16.43 -14.32 22.66
C GLU A 217 -16.21 -14.17 24.17
N GLU A 218 -17.22 -13.61 24.86
CA GLU A 218 -17.41 -13.84 26.29
C GLU A 218 -17.81 -15.31 26.45
N ASP A 219 -16.84 -16.16 26.78
CA ASP A 219 -17.06 -17.49 27.35
C ASP A 219 -17.65 -17.33 28.76
N ASP A 220 -18.97 -17.51 28.87
CA ASP A 220 -19.66 -17.86 30.12
C ASP A 220 -19.71 -19.40 30.22
N ASP A 221 -18.91 -19.97 31.11
CA ASP A 221 -19.13 -21.27 31.78
C ASP A 221 -18.54 -21.23 33.21
#